data_AF-A0AA96XKS5-F1
#
_entry.id   AF-A0AA96XKS5-F1
#
_cell.length_a   1.000
_cell.length_b   1.000
_cell.length_c   1.000
_cell.angle_alpha   90.00
_cell.angle_beta   90.00
_cell.angle_gamma   90.00
#
_symmetry.space_group_name_H-M   'P 1'
#
loop_
_entity.id
_entity.type
_entity.pdbx_description
1 polymer ?
#
loop_
_entity_poly.entity_id
_entity_poly.type
_entity_poly.pdbx_seq_one_letter_code
_entity_poly.pdbx_strand_id
1 'polypeptide(L)'
;MPGSKAYQRAESKRQVELDRALRELVLGSQVPVEAGETAFYFMTRKGKLRRLELSPAQAKQLEEGELGVVERPEPAQIEHSLVPSSAAEQMFALSKKSVRFLNRKENPVGFMNDEELKAQQAAEAAGTAPELPDEPEGGSEAPAETAAEASAETASEGEAAPTEPKARSEEAQNG
;
A
#
# COMPACT_ATOMS: atom_id res chain seq x y z
N MET A 1 17.94 15.99 -15.92
CA MET A 1 16.61 16.59 -16.20
C MET A 1 15.54 15.85 -15.40
N PRO A 2 14.83 16.52 -14.49
CA PRO A 2 13.60 16.00 -13.89
C PRO A 2 12.65 15.55 -15.00
N GLY A 3 12.01 14.39 -14.86
CA GLY A 3 11.09 13.83 -15.87
C GLY A 3 11.73 12.98 -16.97
N SER A 4 13.07 12.81 -17.01
CA SER A 4 13.70 11.84 -17.92
C SER A 4 13.45 10.39 -17.50
N LYS A 5 13.39 9.42 -18.44
CA LYS A 5 13.17 7.99 -18.14
C LYS A 5 14.17 7.43 -17.11
N ALA A 6 15.43 7.89 -17.14
CA ALA A 6 16.44 7.49 -16.16
C ALA A 6 16.17 8.06 -14.76
N TYR A 7 15.70 9.32 -14.68
CA TYR A 7 15.29 9.95 -13.43
C TYR A 7 14.04 9.28 -12.84
N GLN A 8 13.04 8.97 -13.68
CA GLN A 8 11.83 8.25 -13.26
C GLN A 8 12.18 6.87 -12.70
N ARG A 9 13.04 6.09 -13.38
CA ARG A 9 13.50 4.79 -12.86
C ARG A 9 14.22 4.92 -11.51
N ALA A 10 15.07 5.93 -11.34
CA ALA A 10 15.76 6.17 -10.09
C ALA A 10 14.80 6.57 -8.96
N GLU A 11 13.80 7.39 -9.26
CA GLU A 11 12.77 7.81 -8.29
C GLU A 11 11.84 6.66 -7.91
N SER A 12 11.37 5.88 -8.89
CA SER A 12 10.58 4.67 -8.64
C SER A 12 11.35 3.66 -7.78
N LYS A 13 12.65 3.46 -8.06
CA LYS A 13 13.48 2.55 -7.24
C LYS A 13 13.59 3.04 -5.80
N ARG A 14 13.81 4.34 -5.59
CA ARG A 14 13.82 4.94 -4.24
C ARG A 14 12.48 4.81 -3.54
N GLN A 15 11.38 5.01 -4.26
CA GLN A 15 10.04 4.88 -3.69
C GLN A 15 9.78 3.43 -3.23
N VAL A 16 10.14 2.44 -4.05
CA VAL A 16 10.02 1.02 -3.68
C VAL A 16 10.90 0.68 -2.47
N GLU A 17 12.12 1.19 -2.41
CA GLU A 17 13.01 0.99 -1.25
C GLU A 17 12.44 1.63 0.02
N LEU A 18 11.86 2.84 -0.08
CA LEU A 18 11.17 3.50 1.04
C LEU A 18 9.94 2.73 1.49
N ASP A 19 9.08 2.30 0.56
CA ASP A 19 7.86 1.57 0.88
C ASP A 19 8.20 0.22 1.53
N ARG A 20 9.25 -0.45 1.05
CA ARG A 20 9.78 -1.66 1.68
C ARG A 20 10.28 -1.40 3.11
N ALA A 21 11.10 -0.37 3.31
CA ALA A 21 11.63 -0.03 4.62
C ALA A 21 10.50 0.33 5.62
N LEU A 22 9.51 1.08 5.17
CA LEU A 22 8.33 1.40 5.98
C LEU A 22 7.55 0.14 6.35
N ARG A 23 7.31 -0.77 5.40
CA ARG A 23 6.61 -2.03 5.66
C ARG A 23 7.33 -2.89 6.68
N GLU A 24 8.64 -3.09 6.52
CA GLU A 24 9.46 -3.88 7.44
C GLU A 24 9.43 -3.27 8.86
N LEU A 25 9.51 -1.95 8.96
CA LEU A 25 9.46 -1.24 10.25
C LEU A 25 8.11 -1.39 10.95
N VAL A 26 6.99 -1.29 10.20
CA VAL A 26 5.64 -1.49 10.75
C VAL A 26 5.48 -2.93 11.20
N LEU A 27 5.84 -3.92 10.37
CA LEU A 27 5.69 -5.34 10.71
C LEU A 27 6.49 -5.74 11.96
N GLY A 28 7.68 -5.17 12.15
CA GLY A 28 8.52 -5.43 13.32
C GLY A 28 8.05 -4.73 14.60
N SER A 29 7.26 -3.67 14.48
CA SER A 29 6.88 -2.81 15.62
C SER A 29 5.37 -2.72 15.86
N GLN A 30 4.56 -3.43 15.08
CA GLN A 30 3.10 -3.36 15.19
C GLN A 30 2.63 -3.85 16.56
N VAL A 31 1.69 -3.12 17.14
CA VAL A 31 0.98 -3.52 18.35
C VAL A 31 -0.40 -4.04 17.93
N PRO A 32 -0.85 -5.20 18.46
CA PRO A 32 -2.18 -5.69 18.17
C PRO A 32 -3.23 -4.66 18.62
N VAL A 33 -4.19 -4.39 17.74
CA VAL A 33 -5.33 -3.54 18.06
C VAL A 33 -6.26 -4.33 18.99
N GLU A 34 -6.42 -3.85 20.21
CA GLU A 34 -7.37 -4.42 21.15
C GLU A 34 -8.71 -3.75 20.94
N ALA A 35 -9.62 -4.43 20.23
CA ALA A 35 -10.95 -3.90 19.98
C ALA A 35 -11.67 -3.63 21.32
N GLY A 36 -12.16 -2.40 21.48
CA GLY A 36 -12.87 -1.96 22.67
C GLY A 36 -13.94 -0.92 22.34
N GLU A 37 -14.58 -0.37 23.36
CA GLU A 37 -15.73 0.52 23.21
C GLU A 37 -15.35 1.93 22.70
N THR A 38 -14.06 2.29 22.72
CA THR A 38 -13.60 3.61 22.32
C THR A 38 -13.36 3.67 20.81
N ALA A 39 -14.23 4.37 20.10
CA ALA A 39 -14.04 4.65 18.67
C ALA A 39 -13.04 5.81 18.49
N PHE A 40 -11.90 5.51 17.87
CA PHE A 40 -10.89 6.48 17.49
C PHE A 40 -11.01 6.78 15.99
N TYR A 41 -11.11 8.05 15.64
CA TYR A 41 -11.27 8.50 14.25
C TYR A 41 -10.00 9.19 13.78
N PHE A 42 -9.57 8.87 12.56
CA PHE A 42 -8.42 9.50 11.93
C PHE A 42 -8.64 9.63 10.42
N MET A 43 -7.94 10.56 9.79
CA MET A 43 -7.98 10.71 8.34
C MET A 43 -6.95 9.82 7.65
N THR A 44 -7.37 9.21 6.56
CA THR A 44 -6.47 8.57 5.57
C THR A 44 -5.76 9.63 4.72
N ARG A 45 -4.73 9.23 3.99
CA ARG A 45 -4.04 10.10 3.01
C ARG A 45 -4.97 10.79 2.00
N LYS A 46 -6.09 10.14 1.64
CA LYS A 46 -7.07 10.66 0.67
C LYS A 46 -8.12 11.58 1.32
N GLY A 47 -8.01 11.89 2.61
CA GLY A 47 -8.96 12.72 3.34
C GLY A 47 -10.24 11.98 3.75
N LYS A 48 -10.32 10.66 3.55
CA LYS A 48 -11.43 9.85 4.08
C LYS A 48 -11.24 9.64 5.58
N LEU A 49 -12.29 9.86 6.37
CA LEU A 49 -12.33 9.48 7.78
C LEU A 49 -12.35 7.96 7.90
N ARG A 50 -11.58 7.42 8.85
CA ARG A 50 -11.53 6.01 9.21
C ARG A 50 -11.73 5.88 10.70
N ARG A 51 -12.46 4.85 11.11
CA ARG A 51 -12.71 4.48 12.49
C ARG A 51 -11.87 3.27 12.88
N LEU A 52 -11.30 3.30 14.08
CA LEU A 52 -10.62 2.19 14.74
C LEU A 52 -11.26 2.01 16.12
N GLU A 53 -11.61 0.78 16.47
CA GLU A 53 -12.15 0.47 17.80
C GLU A 53 -11.01 0.05 18.71
N LEU A 54 -10.89 0.74 19.84
CA LEU A 54 -9.77 0.62 20.76
C LEU A 54 -10.23 0.38 22.18
N SER A 55 -9.41 -0.35 22.93
CA SER A 55 -9.52 -0.42 24.37
C SER A 55 -9.27 0.98 24.97
N PRO A 56 -9.91 1.32 26.10
CA PRO A 56 -9.68 2.60 26.77
C PRO A 56 -8.20 2.85 27.12
N ALA A 57 -7.45 1.76 27.39
CA ALA A 57 -6.01 1.83 27.63
C ALA A 57 -5.25 2.28 26.38
N GLN A 58 -5.53 1.67 25.22
CA GLN A 58 -4.88 2.05 23.96
C GLN A 58 -5.28 3.46 23.49
N ALA A 59 -6.54 3.85 23.70
CA ALA A 59 -6.99 5.21 23.42
C ALA A 59 -6.22 6.24 24.27
N LYS A 60 -6.06 5.99 25.56
CA LYS A 60 -5.26 6.83 26.46
C LYS A 60 -3.79 6.89 26.05
N GLN A 61 -3.21 5.78 25.59
CA GLN A 61 -1.84 5.76 25.07
C GLN A 61 -1.67 6.57 23.78
N LEU A 62 -2.68 6.60 22.89
CA LEU A 62 -2.69 7.48 21.73
C LEU A 62 -2.78 8.96 22.15
N GLU A 63 -3.64 9.27 23.11
CA GLU A 63 -3.78 10.61 23.69
C GLU A 63 -2.51 11.08 24.41
N GLU A 64 -1.79 10.19 25.09
CA GLU A 64 -0.52 10.51 25.76
C GLU A 64 0.66 10.57 24.78
N GLY A 65 0.48 10.09 23.55
CA GLY A 65 1.52 10.03 22.52
C GLY A 65 2.49 8.87 22.70
N GLU A 66 2.11 7.83 23.45
CA GLU A 66 2.85 6.57 23.56
C GLU A 66 2.64 5.66 22.35
N LEU A 67 1.47 5.72 21.72
CA LEU A 67 1.14 5.03 20.48
C LEU A 67 0.90 6.03 19.34
N GLY A 68 1.03 5.53 18.11
CA GLY A 68 0.69 6.27 16.90
C GLY A 68 0.01 5.37 15.86
N VAL A 69 -0.76 5.99 14.96
CA VAL A 69 -1.39 5.33 13.82
C VAL A 69 -0.56 5.61 12.57
N VAL A 70 -0.10 4.54 11.92
CA VAL A 70 0.74 4.61 10.72
C VAL A 70 0.13 3.83 9.56
N GLU A 71 0.41 4.28 8.34
CA GLU A 71 0.07 3.59 7.10
C GLU A 71 1.14 2.54 6.78
N ARG A 72 0.67 1.33 6.50
CA ARG A 72 1.46 0.26 5.90
C ARG A 72 1.20 0.24 4.39
N PRO A 73 2.20 0.55 3.57
CA PRO A 73 2.06 0.40 2.13
C PRO A 73 2.07 -1.10 1.76
N GLU A 74 0.91 -1.65 1.40
CA GLU A 74 0.82 -2.96 0.74
C GLU A 74 0.51 -2.82 -0.76
N PRO A 75 0.92 -3.80 -1.61
CA PRO A 75 0.79 -3.69 -3.06
C PRO A 75 -0.66 -3.58 -3.54
N ALA A 76 -1.61 -4.11 -2.75
CA ALA A 76 -3.03 -4.13 -3.07
C ALA A 76 -3.87 -3.13 -2.23
N GLN A 77 -3.43 -2.80 -1.01
CA GLN A 77 -4.19 -1.94 -0.11
C GLN A 77 -3.29 -1.14 0.84
N ILE A 78 -3.83 -0.06 1.40
CA ILE A 78 -3.15 0.69 2.46
C ILE A 78 -3.85 0.34 3.77
N GLU A 79 -3.16 -0.43 4.60
CA GLU A 79 -3.61 -0.77 5.95
C GLU A 79 -3.10 0.24 6.97
N HIS A 80 -3.83 0.34 8.08
CA HIS A 80 -3.45 1.18 9.21
C HIS A 80 -3.09 0.28 10.38
N SER A 81 -2.00 0.60 11.07
CA SER A 81 -1.52 -0.17 12.20
C SER A 81 -1.17 0.75 13.36
N LEU A 82 -1.35 0.23 14.58
CA LEU A 82 -0.80 0.85 15.77
C LEU A 82 0.66 0.47 15.92
N VAL A 83 1.50 1.45 16.22
CA VAL A 83 2.91 1.27 16.55
C VAL A 83 3.28 2.15 17.75
N PRO A 84 4.34 1.79 18.51
CA PRO A 84 4.88 2.67 19.54
C PRO A 84 5.35 3.99 18.95
N SER A 85 5.34 5.03 19.77
CA SER A 85 5.77 6.37 19.41
C SER A 85 7.16 6.36 18.77
N SER A 86 8.12 5.65 19.37
CA SER A 86 9.50 5.52 18.86
C SER A 86 9.58 4.99 17.42
N ALA A 87 8.71 4.06 17.03
CA ALA A 87 8.62 3.54 15.68
C ALA A 87 7.91 4.53 14.75
N ALA A 88 6.82 5.16 15.21
CA ALA A 88 6.14 6.21 14.47
C ALA A 88 7.08 7.40 14.18
N GLU A 89 7.97 7.76 15.10
CA GLU A 89 8.96 8.83 14.91
C GLU A 89 9.94 8.50 13.78
N GLN A 90 10.45 7.26 13.77
CA GLN A 90 11.34 6.76 12.73
C GLN A 90 10.64 6.76 11.37
N MET A 91 9.39 6.31 11.33
CA MET A 91 8.57 6.35 10.12
C MET A 91 8.33 7.78 9.64
N PHE A 92 8.04 8.71 10.54
CA PHE A 92 7.86 10.12 10.21
C PHE A 92 9.13 10.73 9.61
N ALA A 93 10.30 10.35 10.12
CA ALA A 93 11.59 10.79 9.61
C ALA A 93 11.89 10.25 8.20
N LEU A 94 11.51 8.99 7.92
CA LEU A 94 11.63 8.38 6.59
C LEU A 94 10.65 9.00 5.59
N SER A 95 9.39 9.13 6.00
CA SER A 95 8.32 9.68 5.18
C SER A 95 7.23 10.27 6.06
N LYS A 96 7.06 11.59 6.02
CA LYS A 96 5.95 12.29 6.70
C LYS A 96 4.57 11.74 6.29
N LYS A 97 4.48 11.18 5.08
CA LYS A 97 3.26 10.58 4.55
C LYS A 97 2.98 9.17 5.07
N SER A 98 3.80 8.61 5.95
CA SER A 98 3.56 7.30 6.55
C SER A 98 2.83 7.35 7.89
N VAL A 99 2.83 8.51 8.58
CA VAL A 99 2.16 8.65 9.89
C VAL A 99 0.84 9.39 9.72
N ARG A 100 -0.25 8.83 10.24
CA ARG A 100 -1.59 9.45 10.23
C ARG A 100 -1.89 10.17 11.52
N PHE A 101 -1.51 9.57 12.64
CA PHE A 101 -1.71 10.16 13.94
C PHE A 101 -0.51 9.91 14.84
N LEU A 102 -0.02 10.96 15.47
CA LEU A 102 1.01 10.88 16.51
C LEU A 102 0.91 12.10 17.40
N ASN A 103 0.57 11.91 18.68
CA ASN A 103 0.57 13.02 19.62
C ASN A 103 1.99 13.37 20.05
N ARG A 104 2.48 14.52 19.58
CA ARG A 104 3.77 15.08 19.96
C ARG A 104 3.54 16.39 20.67
N LYS A 105 4.32 16.63 21.72
CA LYS A 105 4.23 17.84 22.55
C LYS A 105 4.41 19.14 21.76
N GLU A 106 5.27 19.15 20.73
CA GLU A 106 5.58 20.36 19.97
C GLU A 106 4.88 20.41 18.60
N ASN A 107 4.69 19.26 17.95
CA ASN A 107 4.13 19.20 16.60
C ASN A 107 3.25 17.96 16.41
N PRO A 108 2.02 18.01 16.95
CA PRO A 108 1.09 16.89 16.86
C PRO A 108 0.71 16.61 15.40
N VAL A 109 0.68 15.33 15.04
CA VAL A 109 0.36 14.87 13.68
C VAL A 109 -1.04 14.28 13.67
N GLY A 110 -1.88 14.70 12.71
CA GLY A 110 -3.21 14.11 12.51
C GLY A 110 -4.32 14.65 13.39
N PHE A 111 -4.04 15.68 14.19
CA PHE A 111 -5.04 16.35 15.01
C PHE A 111 -5.89 17.27 14.12
N MET A 112 -7.20 17.01 14.12
CA MET A 112 -8.20 17.89 13.53
C MET A 112 -8.87 18.69 14.65
N ASN A 113 -9.46 19.83 14.32
CA ASN A 113 -10.30 20.53 15.28
C ASN A 113 -11.55 19.69 15.60
N ASP A 114 -11.97 19.67 16.87
CA ASP A 114 -13.13 18.90 17.33
C ASP A 114 -14.41 19.18 16.54
N GLU A 115 -14.63 20.42 16.06
CA GLU A 115 -15.78 20.77 15.22
C GLU A 115 -15.77 20.05 13.86
N GLU A 116 -14.61 19.96 13.20
CA GLU A 116 -14.48 19.31 11.90
C GLU A 116 -14.60 17.78 12.03
N LEU A 117 -14.04 17.23 13.10
CA LEU A 117 -14.12 15.80 13.40
C LEU A 117 -15.57 15.40 13.71
N LYS A 118 -16.28 16.17 14.53
CA LYS A 118 -17.69 15.92 14.85
C LYS A 118 -18.61 16.10 13.65
N ALA A 119 -18.37 17.11 12.81
CA ALA A 119 -19.12 17.30 11.56
C ALA A 119 -18.94 16.12 10.59
N GLN A 120 -17.72 15.60 10.47
CA GLN A 120 -17.45 14.45 9.60
C GLN A 120 -17.92 13.11 10.18
N GLN A 121 -17.83 12.93 11.51
CA GLN A 121 -18.47 11.81 12.20
C GLN A 121 -19.99 11.81 11.97
N ALA A 122 -20.63 12.97 12.08
CA ALA A 122 -22.06 13.13 11.84
C ALA A 122 -22.41 12.85 10.37
N ALA A 123 -21.57 13.27 9.42
CA ALA A 123 -21.75 12.98 8.00
C ALA A 123 -21.64 11.47 7.69
N GLU A 124 -20.71 10.76 8.34
CA GLU A 124 -20.57 9.30 8.23
C GLU A 124 -21.77 8.58 8.87
N ALA A 125 -22.18 8.99 10.08
CA ALA A 125 -23.31 8.40 10.80
C ALA A 125 -24.67 8.67 10.13
N ALA A 126 -24.81 9.79 9.43
CA ALA A 126 -26.01 10.14 8.68
C ALA A 126 -26.08 9.44 7.30
N GLY A 127 -25.08 8.65 6.92
CA GLY A 127 -25.04 7.98 5.61
C GLY A 127 -24.98 8.95 4.43
N THR A 128 -24.62 10.21 4.66
CA THR A 128 -24.54 11.28 3.65
C THR A 128 -23.10 11.53 3.19
N ALA A 129 -22.26 10.50 3.25
CA ALA A 129 -20.97 10.54 2.57
C ALA A 129 -21.23 10.74 1.07
N PRO A 130 -20.54 11.66 0.37
CA PRO A 130 -20.56 11.64 -1.08
C PRO A 130 -20.06 10.25 -1.49
N GLU A 131 -20.93 9.44 -2.10
CA GLU A 131 -20.54 8.27 -2.87
C GLU A 131 -19.52 8.73 -3.91
N LEU A 132 -18.24 8.64 -3.58
CA LEU A 132 -17.28 8.32 -4.61
C LEU A 132 -17.63 6.89 -5.02
N PRO A 133 -18.00 6.65 -6.29
CA PRO A 133 -18.51 5.36 -6.74
C PRO A 133 -17.61 4.24 -6.24
N ASP A 134 -18.24 3.31 -5.54
CA ASP A 134 -17.71 2.02 -5.15
C ASP A 134 -17.45 1.26 -6.46
N GLU A 135 -16.23 1.35 -7.00
CA GLU A 135 -15.81 0.37 -7.99
C GLU A 135 -15.59 -0.94 -7.24
N PRO A 136 -16.40 -1.98 -7.51
CA PRO A 136 -16.35 -3.21 -6.73
C PRO A 136 -15.00 -3.91 -6.94
N GLU A 137 -14.37 -4.28 -5.83
CA GLU A 137 -13.38 -5.34 -5.83
C GLU A 137 -14.05 -6.66 -6.28
N GLY A 138 -13.47 -7.26 -7.31
CA GLY A 138 -13.44 -8.71 -7.49
C GLY A 138 -14.72 -9.37 -7.99
N GLY A 139 -14.78 -9.69 -9.29
CA GLY A 139 -15.81 -10.57 -9.83
C GLY A 139 -15.71 -10.79 -11.33
N SER A 140 -14.83 -11.72 -11.72
CA SER A 140 -14.92 -12.60 -12.90
C SER A 140 -15.98 -12.27 -13.98
N GLU A 141 -15.53 -11.83 -15.15
CA GLU A 141 -16.18 -12.18 -16.43
C GLU A 141 -15.09 -12.36 -17.50
N ALA A 142 -14.76 -13.63 -17.78
CA ALA A 142 -14.41 -13.99 -19.14
C ALA A 142 -15.68 -13.86 -19.99
N PRO A 143 -15.55 -13.37 -21.23
CA PRO A 143 -16.19 -14.09 -22.32
C PRO A 143 -15.11 -14.59 -23.26
N ALA A 144 -15.18 -15.90 -23.47
CA ALA A 144 -14.77 -16.48 -24.73
C ALA A 144 -15.62 -15.89 -25.87
N GLU A 145 -15.04 -15.96 -27.06
CA GLU A 145 -15.70 -16.17 -28.36
C GLU A 145 -15.51 -15.10 -29.46
N THR A 146 -14.54 -15.44 -30.32
CA THR A 146 -14.73 -15.81 -31.74
C THR A 146 -14.94 -14.73 -32.80
N ALA A 147 -14.12 -14.86 -33.85
CA ALA A 147 -14.26 -14.50 -35.28
C ALA A 147 -13.18 -13.51 -35.73
N ALA A 148 -12.08 -13.97 -36.36
CA ALA A 148 -11.97 -14.46 -37.74
C ALA A 148 -12.10 -13.34 -38.79
N GLU A 149 -10.94 -12.90 -39.31
CA GLU A 149 -10.67 -12.49 -40.70
C GLU A 149 -9.13 -12.34 -40.79
N ALA A 150 -8.35 -13.25 -41.37
CA ALA A 150 -8.30 -13.76 -42.75
C ALA A 150 -7.96 -12.67 -43.79
N SER A 151 -6.65 -12.45 -43.98
CA SER A 151 -6.00 -12.08 -45.25
C SER A 151 -4.49 -12.34 -45.04
N ALA A 152 -3.94 -13.49 -45.38
CA ALA A 152 -3.64 -14.01 -46.72
C ALA A 152 -2.77 -13.05 -47.56
N GLU A 153 -1.45 -13.25 -47.48
CA GLU A 153 -0.55 -13.35 -48.63
C GLU A 153 0.78 -13.97 -48.14
N THR A 154 0.95 -15.29 -48.17
CA THR A 154 1.57 -16.12 -49.23
C THR A 154 2.90 -15.60 -49.80
N ALA A 155 4.00 -16.24 -49.40
CA ALA A 155 5.00 -16.85 -50.29
C ALA A 155 6.10 -17.45 -49.38
N SER A 156 6.10 -18.78 -49.20
CA SER A 156 7.02 -19.72 -49.86
C SER A 156 8.43 -19.69 -49.24
N GLU A 157 9.10 -20.80 -48.98
CA GLU A 157 8.81 -22.23 -49.06
C GLU A 157 10.09 -22.91 -48.58
N GLY A 158 9.95 -24.10 -47.98
CA GLY A 158 11.05 -25.05 -47.82
C GLY A 158 12.09 -24.71 -46.73
N GLU A 159 12.64 -25.66 -46.00
CA GLU A 159 12.63 -27.10 -46.20
C GLU A 159 13.20 -27.77 -44.94
N ALA A 160 12.67 -28.96 -44.67
CA ALA A 160 13.22 -30.05 -43.87
C ALA A 160 13.40 -29.88 -42.35
N ALA A 161 12.61 -30.70 -41.66
CA ALA A 161 12.68 -31.10 -40.25
C ALA A 161 13.93 -31.97 -39.94
N PRO A 162 13.91 -32.79 -38.89
CA PRO A 162 14.14 -32.50 -37.47
C PRO A 162 15.41 -33.23 -36.97
N THR A 163 15.91 -32.95 -35.77
CA THR A 163 16.47 -33.99 -34.85
C THR A 163 17.03 -33.40 -33.55
N GLU A 164 16.91 -34.22 -32.51
CA GLU A 164 17.13 -34.09 -31.07
C GLU A 164 18.38 -33.38 -30.52
N PRO A 165 18.33 -32.99 -29.22
CA PRO A 165 19.46 -32.43 -28.49
C PRO A 165 20.40 -33.55 -28.06
N LYS A 166 21.70 -33.41 -28.33
CA LYS A 166 22.73 -34.28 -27.75
C LYS A 166 23.75 -33.46 -26.98
N ALA A 167 23.83 -33.81 -25.70
CA ALA A 167 24.73 -33.32 -24.67
C ALA A 167 26.18 -33.16 -25.17
N ARG A 168 26.80 -32.05 -24.78
CA ARG A 168 28.25 -31.83 -24.89
C ARG A 168 28.84 -31.95 -23.49
N SER A 169 29.19 -33.19 -23.14
CA SER A 169 30.06 -33.50 -22.00
C SER A 169 31.52 -33.50 -22.45
N GLU A 170 32.33 -32.83 -21.64
CA GLU A 170 33.75 -33.05 -21.35
C GLU A 170 34.72 -33.38 -22.49
N GLU A 171 35.46 -32.33 -22.83
CA GLU A 171 36.76 -32.32 -23.47
C GLU A 171 37.81 -32.76 -22.42
N ALA A 172 38.36 -33.97 -22.56
CA ALA A 172 39.58 -34.40 -21.90
C ALA A 172 40.42 -35.14 -22.93
N GLN A 173 41.44 -34.47 -23.47
CA GLN A 173 42.45 -35.10 -24.29
C GLN A 173 43.81 -34.43 -24.12
N ASN A 174 44.82 -35.29 -24.26
CA ASN A 174 46.27 -35.10 -24.27
C ASN A 174 46.93 -35.13 -22.89
N GLY A 175 47.93 -35.96 -22.66
CA GLY A 175 48.79 -36.69 -23.60
C GLY A 175 50.17 -36.76 -22.98
#